data_AF-A0AAV0C579-F1
#
_entry.id   AF-A0AAV0C579-F1
#
_cell.length_a   1.000
_cell.length_b   1.000
_cell.length_c   1.000
_cell.angle_alpha   90.00
_cell.angle_beta   90.00
_cell.angle_gamma   90.00
#
_symmetry.space_group_name_H-M   'P 1'
#
loop_
_entity.id
_entity.type
_entity.pdbx_description
1 polymer ?
#
loop_
_entity_poly.entity_id
_entity_poly.type
_entity_poly.pdbx_seq_one_letter_code
_entity_poly.pdbx_strand_id
1 'polypeptide(L)'
;MLEKVSGLSLEDRFNFCFAPVNIRDPKAMYHLLRFASSYGQSLPVNIAMGMPKCSARNDSELLDLETRHQVLSTYMWLSNHFEKGTFPYFQKAEAMAAGVAELLGESLTKACWKPESRTVAKPRVHKDTDNNRQRWEKSLPEEQEKLAA
;
A
#
# COMPACT_ATOMS: atom_id res chain seq x y z
N MET A 1 3.99 5.96 8.42
CA MET A 1 3.43 4.59 8.58
C MET A 1 4.50 3.61 9.04
N LEU A 2 5.59 3.44 8.30
CA LEU A 2 6.79 2.68 8.71
C LEU A 2 7.53 3.29 9.91
N GLU A 3 7.38 4.60 10.13
CA GLU A 3 7.88 5.33 11.33
C GLU A 3 7.47 4.68 12.66
N LYS A 4 6.28 4.07 12.72
CA LYS A 4 5.74 3.44 13.93
C LYS A 4 6.32 2.05 14.18
N VAL A 5 7.04 1.48 13.21
CA VAL A 5 7.70 0.18 13.36
C VAL A 5 9.03 0.40 14.08
N SER A 6 9.15 -0.19 15.27
CA SER A 6 10.39 -0.24 16.04
C SER A 6 11.39 -1.23 15.43
N GLY A 7 12.68 -1.03 15.69
CA GLY A 7 13.74 -1.94 15.25
C GLY A 7 14.18 -1.80 13.79
N LEU A 8 13.67 -0.80 13.05
CA LEU A 8 14.17 -0.45 11.72
C LEU A 8 15.20 0.69 11.80
N SER A 9 16.38 0.45 11.23
CA SER A 9 17.39 1.49 10.97
C SER A 9 16.92 2.47 9.88
N LEU A 10 17.66 3.55 9.66
CA LEU A 10 17.37 4.49 8.57
C LEU A 10 17.50 3.81 7.20
N GLU A 11 18.50 2.94 7.04
CA GLU A 11 18.72 2.17 5.81
C GLU A 11 17.57 1.18 5.56
N ASP A 12 17.11 0.46 6.58
CA ASP A 12 15.97 -0.44 6.45
C ASP A 12 14.71 0.32 6.01
N ARG A 13 14.46 1.48 6.64
CA ARG A 13 13.33 2.35 6.30
C ARG A 13 13.41 2.81 4.85
N PHE A 14 14.61 3.20 4.39
CA PHE A 14 14.85 3.54 3.00
C PHE A 14 14.48 2.37 2.10
N ASN A 15 15.04 1.18 2.32
CA ASN A 15 14.74 -0.01 1.51
C ASN A 15 13.24 -0.35 1.48
N PHE A 16 12.54 -0.31 2.61
CA PHE A 16 11.09 -0.55 2.66
C PHE A 16 10.28 0.52 1.91
N CYS A 17 10.70 1.78 1.92
CA CYS A 17 10.01 2.86 1.19
C CYS A 17 10.14 2.75 -0.33
N PHE A 18 11.22 2.13 -0.82
CA PHE A 18 11.44 1.90 -2.25
C PHE A 18 10.87 0.59 -2.77
N ALA A 19 10.31 -0.24 -1.88
CA ALA A 19 9.69 -1.50 -2.28
C ALA A 19 8.50 -1.24 -3.23
N PRO A 20 8.36 -2.04 -4.32
CA PRO A 20 7.33 -1.84 -5.32
C PRO A 20 5.97 -2.30 -4.79
N VAL A 21 5.31 -1.44 -4.01
CA VAL A 21 3.98 -1.69 -3.43
C VAL A 21 2.96 -0.70 -3.98
N ASN A 22 1.73 -1.16 -4.19
CA ASN A 22 0.61 -0.27 -4.47
C ASN A 22 0.06 0.33 -3.17
N ILE A 23 0.42 1.58 -2.88
CA ILE A 23 0.00 2.28 -1.65
C ILE A 23 -1.51 2.58 -1.59
N ARG A 24 -2.22 2.49 -2.72
CA ARG A 24 -3.67 2.70 -2.78
C ARG A 24 -4.44 1.46 -2.33
N ASP A 25 -3.78 0.30 -2.33
CA ASP A 25 -4.37 -0.94 -1.88
C ASP A 25 -4.06 -1.17 -0.39
N PRO A 26 -5.08 -1.10 0.49
CA PRO A 26 -4.89 -1.29 1.92
C PRO A 26 -4.38 -2.71 2.28
N LYS A 27 -4.69 -3.73 1.48
CA LYS A 27 -4.20 -5.10 1.71
C LYS A 27 -2.70 -5.19 1.40
N ALA A 28 -2.26 -4.60 0.29
CA ALA A 28 -0.84 -4.53 -0.05
C ALA A 28 -0.05 -3.78 1.04
N MET A 29 -0.56 -2.64 1.51
CA MET A 29 0.04 -1.89 2.61
C MET A 29 0.07 -2.64 3.94
N TYR A 30 -0.99 -3.38 4.26
CA TYR A 30 -1.01 -4.25 5.44
C TYR A 30 0.13 -5.28 5.40
N HIS A 31 0.36 -5.92 4.26
CA HIS A 31 1.45 -6.88 4.10
C HIS A 31 2.83 -6.24 4.19
N LEU A 32 3.04 -5.07 3.58
CA LEU A 32 4.30 -4.32 3.71
C LEU A 32 4.60 -4.01 5.19
N LEU A 33 3.63 -3.50 5.94
CA LEU A 33 3.80 -3.22 7.37
C LEU A 33 4.07 -4.48 8.19
N ARG A 34 3.45 -5.61 7.81
CA ARG A 34 3.68 -6.89 8.46
C ARG A 34 5.10 -7.38 8.22
N PHE A 35 5.61 -7.27 7.00
CA PHE A 35 6.99 -7.61 6.67
C PHE A 35 7.98 -6.74 7.46
N ALA A 36 7.75 -5.43 7.45
CA ALA A 36 8.56 -4.48 8.21
C ALA A 36 8.54 -4.76 9.73
N SER A 37 7.37 -5.10 10.28
CA SER A 37 7.23 -5.44 11.70
C SER A 37 7.98 -6.71 12.08
N SER A 38 7.88 -7.77 11.26
CA SER A 38 8.63 -9.01 11.49
C SER A 38 10.14 -8.78 11.38
N TYR A 39 10.57 -8.02 10.37
CA TYR A 39 11.96 -7.65 10.19
C TYR A 39 12.51 -6.89 11.40
N GLY A 40 11.81 -5.86 11.87
CA GLY A 40 12.24 -5.05 13.02
C GLY A 40 12.27 -5.80 14.36
N GLN A 41 11.61 -6.96 14.44
CA GLN A 41 11.67 -7.88 15.58
C GLN A 41 12.74 -8.97 15.42
N SER A 42 13.56 -8.89 14.36
CA SER A 42 14.54 -9.92 13.99
C SER A 42 13.91 -11.31 13.82
N LEU A 43 12.65 -11.37 13.38
CA LEU A 43 11.93 -12.60 13.09
C LEU A 43 11.99 -12.92 11.60
N PRO A 44 12.10 -14.20 11.21
CA PRO A 44 12.02 -14.60 9.80
C PRO A 44 10.70 -14.12 9.17
N VAL A 45 10.81 -13.35 8.10
CA VAL A 45 9.65 -12.73 7.47
C VAL A 45 8.86 -13.78 6.70
N ASN A 46 7.62 -14.02 7.11
CA ASN A 46 6.76 -15.05 6.55
C ASN A 46 5.72 -14.47 5.58
N ILE A 47 5.33 -15.28 4.59
CA ILE A 47 4.26 -14.99 3.63
C ILE A 47 2.95 -15.48 4.23
N ALA A 48 2.32 -14.63 5.04
CA ALA A 48 1.04 -14.92 5.70
C ALA A 48 -0.16 -14.66 4.77
N MET A 49 -0.17 -15.34 3.63
CA MET A 49 -1.19 -15.20 2.58
C MET A 49 -1.57 -16.59 2.07
N GLY A 50 -2.88 -16.87 1.97
CA GLY A 50 -3.37 -18.14 1.40
C GLY A 50 -3.22 -18.15 -0.13
N MET A 51 -3.05 -19.34 -0.71
CA MET A 51 -3.02 -19.49 -2.16
C MET A 51 -4.45 -19.51 -2.73
N PRO A 52 -4.80 -18.65 -3.70
CA PRO A 52 -6.08 -18.76 -4.42
C PRO A 52 -6.13 -20.07 -5.22
N LYS A 53 -7.32 -20.66 -5.36
CA LYS A 53 -7.53 -21.97 -5.99
C LYS A 53 -8.22 -21.92 -7.35
N CYS A 54 -8.79 -20.77 -7.72
CA CYS A 54 -9.60 -20.62 -8.91
C CYS A 54 -9.42 -19.23 -9.51
N SER A 55 -9.66 -19.12 -10.82
CA SER A 55 -9.70 -17.84 -11.52
C SER A 55 -10.81 -16.95 -10.96
N ALA A 56 -10.61 -15.64 -11.04
CA ALA A 56 -11.55 -14.64 -10.57
C ALA A 56 -12.90 -14.72 -11.29
N ARG A 57 -13.96 -14.49 -10.52
CA ARG A 57 -15.34 -14.45 -10.93
C ARG A 57 -15.99 -13.09 -10.73
N ASN A 58 -15.22 -12.01 -10.66
CA ASN A 58 -15.66 -10.61 -10.69
C ASN A 58 -14.45 -9.69 -10.59
N ASP A 59 -14.66 -8.39 -10.80
CA ASP A 59 -13.63 -7.36 -10.71
C ASP A 59 -12.96 -7.32 -9.33
N SER A 60 -13.70 -7.59 -8.25
CA SER A 60 -13.17 -7.61 -6.88
C SER A 60 -12.23 -8.80 -6.64
N GLU A 61 -12.60 -9.98 -7.13
CA GLU A 61 -11.74 -11.17 -7.09
C GLU A 61 -10.51 -11.01 -7.99
N LEU A 62 -10.66 -10.36 -9.14
CA LEU A 62 -9.54 -10.07 -10.03
C LEU A 62 -8.54 -9.11 -9.36
N LEU A 63 -9.05 -8.07 -8.72
CA LEU A 63 -8.25 -7.16 -7.91
C LEU A 63 -7.56 -7.89 -6.75
N ASP A 64 -8.24 -8.82 -6.07
CA ASP A 64 -7.62 -9.63 -5.01
C ASP A 64 -6.46 -10.48 -5.54
N LEU A 65 -6.61 -11.12 -6.71
CA LEU A 65 -5.52 -11.85 -7.35
C LEU A 65 -4.34 -10.92 -7.68
N GLU A 66 -4.61 -9.73 -8.22
CA GLU A 66 -3.58 -8.73 -8.51
C GLU A 66 -2.84 -8.30 -7.24
N THR A 67 -3.57 -7.97 -6.18
CA THR A 67 -3.02 -7.64 -4.86
C THR A 67 -2.09 -8.73 -4.36
N ARG A 68 -2.51 -10.00 -4.42
CA ARG A 68 -1.70 -11.13 -3.96
C ARG A 68 -0.40 -11.25 -4.74
N HIS A 69 -0.49 -11.13 -6.07
CA HIS A 69 0.68 -11.13 -6.93
C HIS A 69 1.65 -9.99 -6.57
N GLN A 70 1.14 -8.76 -6.39
CA GLN A 70 1.96 -7.60 -6.01
C GLN A 70 2.64 -7.77 -4.64
N VAL A 71 1.95 -8.34 -3.65
CA VAL A 71 2.54 -8.65 -2.33
C VAL A 71 3.67 -9.67 -2.45
N LEU A 72 3.50 -10.70 -3.28
CA LEU A 72 4.55 -11.70 -3.54
C LEU A 72 5.76 -11.08 -4.25
N SER A 73 5.51 -10.22 -5.26
CA SER A 73 6.58 -9.45 -5.92
C SER A 73 7.32 -8.53 -4.95
N THR A 74 6.60 -7.88 -4.03
CA THR A 74 7.20 -7.07 -2.97
C THR A 74 8.07 -7.92 -2.06
N TYR A 75 7.59 -9.10 -1.64
CA TYR A 75 8.37 -10.03 -0.81
C TYR A 75 9.67 -10.46 -1.49
N MET A 76 9.61 -10.84 -2.77
CA MET A 76 10.77 -11.23 -3.57
C MET A 76 11.75 -10.06 -3.77
N TRP A 77 11.23 -8.84 -3.96
CA TRP A 77 12.06 -7.66 -4.05
C TRP A 77 12.82 -7.42 -2.74
N LEU A 78 12.12 -7.47 -1.61
CA LEU A 78 12.71 -7.29 -0.28
C LEU A 78 13.76 -8.38 0.02
N SER A 79 13.49 -9.64 -0.32
CA SER A 79 14.45 -10.73 -0.07
C SER A 79 15.77 -10.58 -0.83
N ASN A 80 15.76 -9.85 -1.95
CA ASN A 80 16.96 -9.55 -2.73
C ASN A 80 17.71 -8.30 -2.21
N HIS A 81 17.04 -7.43 -1.46
CA HIS A 81 17.62 -6.19 -0.94
C HIS A 81 18.10 -6.32 0.51
N PHE A 82 17.55 -7.25 1.29
CA PHE A 82 17.95 -7.51 2.67
C PHE A 82 18.92 -8.68 2.78
N GLU A 83 19.56 -8.82 3.95
CA GLU A 83 20.51 -9.89 4.23
C GLU A 83 19.93 -11.29 4.03
N LYS A 84 20.79 -12.23 3.63
CA LYS A 84 20.42 -13.63 3.43
C LYS A 84 19.91 -14.22 4.74
N GLY A 85 18.73 -14.82 4.69
CA GLY A 85 18.09 -15.51 5.83
C GLY A 85 16.93 -14.74 6.45
N THR A 86 16.82 -13.43 6.25
CA THR A 86 15.71 -12.64 6.80
C THR A 86 14.39 -12.90 6.09
N PHE A 87 14.46 -13.14 4.78
CA PHE A 87 13.35 -13.53 3.92
C PHE A 87 13.59 -14.94 3.35
N PRO A 88 13.38 -16.00 4.16
CA PRO A 88 13.80 -17.35 3.79
C PRO A 88 12.90 -18.02 2.74
N TYR A 89 11.75 -17.44 2.41
CA TYR A 89 10.72 -18.09 1.60
C TYR A 89 10.69 -17.62 0.13
N PHE A 90 11.83 -17.22 -0.44
CA PHE A 90 11.90 -16.73 -1.83
C PHE A 90 11.30 -17.72 -2.85
N GLN A 91 11.77 -18.97 -2.85
CA GLN A 91 11.28 -20.00 -3.78
C GLN A 91 9.77 -20.27 -3.61
N LYS A 92 9.28 -20.19 -2.37
CA LYS A 92 7.84 -20.31 -2.09
C LYS A 92 7.09 -19.10 -2.65
N ALA A 93 7.61 -17.88 -2.49
CA ALA A 93 7.02 -16.67 -3.05
C ALA A 93 6.94 -16.74 -4.57
N GLU A 94 8.01 -17.20 -5.22
CA GLU A 94 8.11 -17.40 -6.66
C GLU A 94 7.07 -18.40 -7.17
N ALA A 95 7.00 -19.59 -6.57
CA ALA A 95 6.01 -20.61 -6.94
C ALA A 95 4.57 -20.11 -6.73
N MET A 96 4.31 -19.39 -5.64
CA MET A 96 3.00 -18.76 -5.42
C MET A 96 2.71 -17.69 -6.46
N ALA A 97 3.69 -16.83 -6.82
CA ALA A 97 3.51 -15.76 -7.78
C ALA A 97 3.20 -16.31 -9.17
N ALA A 98 3.91 -17.36 -9.60
CA ALA A 98 3.62 -18.08 -10.83
C ALA A 98 2.18 -18.63 -10.85
N GLY A 99 1.75 -19.29 -9.78
CA GLY A 99 0.38 -19.80 -9.67
C GLY A 99 -0.68 -18.70 -9.68
N VAL A 100 -0.42 -17.54 -9.05
CA VAL A 100 -1.35 -16.40 -9.11
C VAL A 100 -1.39 -15.81 -10.52
N ALA A 101 -0.25 -15.71 -11.20
CA ALA A 101 -0.15 -15.20 -12.57
C ALA A 101 -0.91 -16.09 -13.57
N GLU A 102 -0.86 -17.41 -13.42
CA GLU A 102 -1.68 -18.36 -14.20
C GLU A 102 -3.17 -18.09 -14.00
N LEU A 103 -3.61 -17.98 -12.74
CA LEU A 103 -5.01 -17.67 -12.42
C LEU A 103 -5.44 -16.30 -12.94
N LEU A 104 -4.56 -15.29 -12.92
CA LEU A 104 -4.82 -13.98 -13.52
C LEU A 104 -5.00 -14.11 -15.05
N GLY A 105 -4.13 -14.84 -15.73
CA GLY A 105 -4.26 -15.11 -17.17
C GLY A 105 -5.57 -15.82 -17.52
N GLU A 106 -5.95 -16.84 -16.75
CA GLU A 106 -7.26 -17.50 -16.90
C GLU A 106 -8.44 -16.56 -16.62
N SER A 107 -8.31 -15.67 -15.64
CA SER A 107 -9.36 -14.71 -15.28
C SER A 107 -9.59 -13.71 -16.40
N LEU A 108 -8.51 -13.21 -17.00
CA LEU A 108 -8.55 -12.25 -18.10
C LEU A 108 -9.06 -12.87 -19.42
N THR A 109 -8.75 -14.13 -19.69
CA THR A 109 -9.28 -14.83 -20.87
C THR A 109 -10.79 -15.11 -20.75
N LYS A 110 -11.27 -15.40 -19.54
CA LYS A 110 -12.70 -15.59 -19.23
C LYS A 110 -13.44 -14.27 -18.98
N ALA A 111 -12.74 -13.13 -19.09
CA ALA A 111 -13.28 -11.84 -18.72
C ALA A 111 -14.36 -11.35 -19.71
N CYS A 112 -15.60 -11.76 -19.49
CA CYS A 112 -16.79 -11.19 -20.13
C CYS A 112 -17.53 -10.21 -19.20
N TRP A 113 -16.85 -9.73 -18.15
CA TRP A 113 -17.41 -8.82 -17.14
C TRP A 113 -17.77 -7.51 -17.82
N LYS A 114 -19.07 -7.17 -17.82
CA LYS A 114 -19.45 -5.79 -18.06
C LYS A 114 -18.75 -4.98 -16.95
N PRO A 115 -17.94 -3.96 -17.26
CA PRO A 115 -17.36 -3.12 -16.22
C PRO A 115 -18.50 -2.67 -15.35
N GLU A 116 -18.47 -2.99 -14.05
CA GLU A 116 -19.50 -2.51 -13.12
C GLU A 116 -19.60 -1.02 -13.37
N SER A 117 -20.78 -0.58 -13.84
CA SER A 117 -21.00 0.80 -14.23
C SER A 117 -20.52 1.64 -13.09
N ARG A 118 -19.38 2.33 -13.26
CA ARG A 118 -18.92 3.37 -12.34
C ARG A 118 -20.14 4.25 -12.15
N THR A 119 -20.81 4.11 -11.02
CA THR A 119 -21.90 5.01 -10.68
C THR A 119 -21.21 6.35 -10.59
N VAL A 120 -21.38 7.15 -11.64
CA VAL A 120 -20.86 8.50 -11.73
C VAL A 120 -21.41 9.17 -10.48
N ALA A 121 -20.57 9.34 -9.48
CA ALA A 121 -20.95 10.03 -8.27
C ALA A 121 -21.54 11.36 -8.73
N LYS A 122 -22.82 11.60 -8.42
CA LYS A 122 -23.50 12.84 -8.78
C LYS A 122 -22.57 14.00 -8.38
N PRO A 123 -22.32 14.97 -9.29
CA PRO A 123 -21.48 16.11 -8.95
C PRO A 123 -22.04 16.75 -7.69
N ARG A 124 -21.21 16.81 -6.64
CA ARG A 124 -21.56 17.55 -5.43
C ARG A 124 -21.67 19.01 -5.84
N VAL A 125 -22.90 19.53 -5.87
CA VAL A 125 -23.16 20.96 -6.00
C VAL A 125 -22.52 21.62 -4.78
N HIS A 126 -21.39 22.30 -4.99
CA HIS A 126 -20.82 23.22 -4.01
C HIS A 126 -21.84 24.35 -3.83
N LYS A 127 -22.54 24.38 -2.70
CA LYS A 127 -23.13 25.63 -2.22
C LYS A 127 -22.02 26.38 -1.51
N ASP A 128 -21.59 27.48 -2.11
CA ASP A 128 -20.71 28.45 -1.49
C ASP A 128 -21.34 28.95 -0.17
N THR A 129 -20.74 28.57 0.95
CA THR A 129 -20.94 29.28 2.22
C THR A 129 -19.72 30.15 2.45
N ASP A 130 -19.83 31.37 1.93
CA ASP A 130 -18.87 32.45 2.05
C ASP A 130 -18.96 33.11 3.45
N ASN A 131 -18.58 32.38 4.51
CA ASN A 131 -18.69 32.92 5.87
C ASN A 131 -17.59 32.50 6.87
N ASN A 132 -16.36 32.24 6.41
CA ASN A 132 -15.25 31.92 7.33
C ASN A 132 -13.96 32.74 7.13
N ARG A 133 -14.03 33.90 6.47
CA ARG A 133 -12.87 34.80 6.35
C ARG A 133 -12.78 35.89 7.43
N GLN A 134 -13.78 36.04 8.30
CA GLN A 134 -13.75 37.11 9.32
C GLN A 134 -13.12 36.70 10.67
N ARG A 135 -12.66 35.46 10.84
CA ARG A 135 -12.16 34.98 12.14
C ARG A 135 -10.64 35.06 12.32
N TRP A 136 -9.86 35.22 11.26
CA TRP A 136 -8.38 35.17 11.36
C TRP A 136 -7.70 36.55 11.36
N GLU A 137 -8.40 37.64 11.04
CA GLU A 137 -7.83 39.01 11.04
C GLU A 137 -7.83 39.69 12.42
N LYS A 138 -8.47 39.10 13.45
CA LYS A 138 -8.55 39.70 14.81
C LYS A 138 -7.58 39.09 15.82
N SER A 139 -6.53 38.41 15.38
CA SER A 139 -5.62 37.69 16.29
C SER A 139 -4.16 37.79 15.89
N LEU A 140 -3.66 39.03 15.73
CA LEU A 140 -2.23 39.34 15.70
C LEU A 140 -1.94 40.41 16.78
N PRO A 141 -1.07 40.13 17.77
CA PRO A 141 -0.63 41.14 18.74
C PRO A 141 0.32 42.17 18.11
N GLU A 142 0.02 43.46 18.27
CA GLU A 142 0.92 44.57 18.00
C GLU A 142 2.02 44.64 19.07
N GLU A 143 3.13 43.95 18.83
CA GLU A 143 4.40 44.29 19.45
C GLU A 143 5.41 44.42 18.32
N GLN A 144 5.67 45.65 17.86
CA GLN A 144 6.99 46.19 17.44
C GLN A 144 6.82 47.60 16.83
N GLU A 145 6.40 48.58 17.63
CA GLU A 145 6.58 50.00 17.30
C GLU A 145 7.27 50.73 18.46
N LYS A 146 8.54 50.39 18.67
CA LYS A 146 9.54 51.26 19.32
C LYS A 146 10.91 50.95 18.72
N LEU A 147 11.25 51.64 17.63
CA LEU A 147 12.61 52.04 17.22
C LEU A 147 12.56 52.69 15.82
N ALA A 148 11.96 53.88 15.72
CA ALA A 148 12.27 54.89 14.71
C ALA A 148 11.42 56.16 14.93
N ALA A 149 11.76 56.97 15.95
CA ALA A 149 11.63 58.43 16.01
C ALA A 149 11.91 58.90 17.45
#